data_AF-A0A0M2HXC0-F1
#
_entry.id   AF-A0A0M2HXC0-F1
#
_cell.length_a   1.000
_cell.length_b   1.000
_cell.length_c   1.000
_cell.angle_alpha   90.00
_cell.angle_beta   90.00
_cell.angle_gamma   90.00
#
_symmetry.space_group_name_H-M   'P 1'
#
loop_
_entity.id
_entity.type
_entity.pdbx_description
1 polymer ?
#
loop_
_entity_poly.entity_id
_entity_poly.type
_entity_poly.pdbx_seq_one_letter_code
_entity_poly.pdbx_strand_id
1 'polypeptide(L)'
;MDTATATPTEIDTLLSELYQREGIARAALERSRRDIYRALGNRVPSSARLRIPLTDADLAAFRARVEDDQVFGYNHRRLLESFDKATAALAGIAAEEAPLHAEYARRPWSRFFLVQGGHIHSSMHCSTCNRNGKLTAFAWLPELSGQTEAEAVAAQGAVLCTTCYPSAPLSWTDFYEREAERKAAEYCTGSGTTDWKDGQVRTGFMSGNGGYCAHCGGWAGTTSRSSKTMRKHKPAKA
;
A
#
# COMPACT_ATOMS: atom_id res chain seq x y z
N MET A 1 -25.95 -8.41 19.74
CA MET A 1 -26.22 -6.96 19.63
C MET A 1 -27.35 -6.80 18.63
N ASP A 2 -28.33 -5.95 18.91
CA ASP A 2 -29.33 -5.56 17.91
C ASP A 2 -28.69 -4.53 16.96
N THR A 3 -28.43 -4.94 15.72
CA THR A 3 -27.77 -4.08 14.72
C THR A 3 -28.65 -2.91 14.29
N ALA A 4 -29.98 -3.03 14.43
CA ALA A 4 -30.92 -2.00 13.99
C ALA A 4 -30.84 -0.72 14.85
N THR A 5 -30.43 -0.85 16.11
CA THR A 5 -30.32 0.27 17.06
C THR A 5 -28.87 0.67 17.37
N ALA A 6 -27.89 -0.13 16.94
CA ALA A 6 -26.47 0.14 17.18
C ALA A 6 -26.02 1.41 16.43
N THR A 7 -25.14 2.19 17.05
CA THR A 7 -24.54 3.38 16.42
C THR A 7 -23.56 2.98 15.31
N PRO A 8 -23.27 3.87 14.34
CA PRO A 8 -22.19 3.68 13.36
C PRO A 8 -20.87 3.24 13.99
N THR A 9 -20.45 3.90 15.08
CA THR A 9 -19.22 3.59 15.81
C THR A 9 -19.22 2.17 16.39
N GLU A 10 -20.33 1.74 17.01
CA GLU A 10 -20.43 0.37 17.56
C GLU A 10 -20.33 -0.70 16.46
N ILE A 11 -21.01 -0.49 15.34
CA ILE A 11 -20.95 -1.43 14.21
C ILE A 11 -19.54 -1.50 13.62
N ASP A 12 -18.93 -0.36 13.34
CA ASP A 12 -17.60 -0.32 12.74
C ASP A 12 -16.51 -0.78 13.73
N THR A 13 -16.76 -0.69 15.04
CA THR A 13 -15.88 -1.29 16.07
C THR A 13 -15.91 -2.82 15.96
N LEU A 14 -17.08 -3.41 15.86
CA LEU A 14 -17.21 -4.85 15.64
C LEU A 14 -16.60 -5.30 14.31
N LEU A 15 -16.82 -4.53 13.23
CA LEU A 15 -16.18 -4.81 11.94
C LEU A 15 -14.65 -4.70 12.01
N SER A 16 -14.12 -3.75 12.78
CA SER A 16 -12.67 -3.62 13.02
C SER A 16 -12.10 -4.88 13.68
N GLU A 17 -12.75 -5.38 14.72
CA GLU A 17 -12.35 -6.61 15.41
C GLU A 17 -12.44 -7.84 14.50
N LEU A 18 -13.52 -7.95 13.74
CA LEU A 18 -13.73 -9.02 12.76
C LEU A 18 -12.66 -8.99 11.67
N TYR A 19 -12.31 -7.79 11.17
CA TYR A 19 -11.25 -7.60 10.18
C TYR A 19 -9.87 -8.06 10.69
N GLN A 20 -9.54 -7.78 11.97
CA GLN A 20 -8.30 -8.30 12.57
C GLN A 20 -8.31 -9.82 12.69
N ARG A 21 -9.43 -10.40 13.16
CA ARG A 21 -9.61 -11.86 13.24
C ARG A 21 -9.51 -12.51 11.86
N GLU A 22 -10.10 -11.88 10.84
CA GLU A 22 -10.05 -12.33 9.45
C GLU A 22 -8.61 -12.36 8.95
N GLY A 23 -7.84 -11.29 9.18
CA GLY A 23 -6.43 -11.22 8.82
C GLY A 23 -5.60 -12.36 9.42
N ILE A 24 -5.82 -12.67 10.70
CA ILE A 24 -5.16 -13.79 11.40
C ILE A 24 -5.56 -15.13 10.78
N ALA A 25 -6.86 -15.35 10.54
CA ALA A 25 -7.39 -16.59 9.98
C ALA A 25 -6.91 -16.79 8.52
N ARG A 26 -6.89 -15.75 7.69
CA ARG A 26 -6.33 -15.78 6.33
C ARG A 26 -4.85 -16.12 6.34
N ALA A 27 -4.07 -15.51 7.24
CA ALA A 27 -2.63 -15.82 7.38
C ALA A 27 -2.39 -17.27 7.83
N ALA A 28 -3.23 -17.81 8.72
CA ALA A 28 -3.18 -19.21 9.13
C ALA A 28 -3.53 -20.14 7.96
N LEU A 29 -4.59 -19.84 7.21
CA LEU A 29 -5.00 -20.61 6.03
C LEU A 29 -3.88 -20.65 4.97
N GLU A 30 -3.30 -19.50 4.62
CA GLU A 30 -2.22 -19.45 3.62
C GLU A 30 -0.95 -20.18 4.06
N ARG A 31 -0.63 -20.20 5.38
CA ARG A 31 0.43 -21.06 5.91
C ARG A 31 0.09 -22.54 5.74
N SER A 32 -1.08 -22.99 6.17
CA SER A 32 -1.48 -24.39 6.01
C SER A 32 -1.52 -24.81 4.54
N ARG A 33 -2.02 -23.96 3.65
CA ARG A 33 -2.02 -24.21 2.20
C ARG A 33 -0.59 -24.44 1.67
N ARG A 34 0.36 -23.62 2.11
CA ARG A 34 1.78 -23.77 1.74
C ARG A 34 2.37 -25.08 2.21
N ASP A 35 2.10 -25.45 3.45
CA ASP A 35 2.71 -26.63 4.06
C ASP A 35 2.08 -27.93 3.54
N ILE A 36 0.77 -27.95 3.28
CA ILE A 36 0.09 -29.04 2.57
C ILE A 36 0.67 -29.22 1.17
N TYR A 37 0.80 -28.12 0.41
CA TYR A 37 1.35 -28.16 -0.95
C TYR A 37 2.77 -28.73 -0.97
N ARG A 38 3.62 -28.39 0.02
CA ARG A 38 4.96 -28.98 0.20
C ARG A 38 4.90 -30.46 0.57
N ALA A 39 3.99 -30.84 1.47
CA ALA A 39 3.84 -32.22 1.92
C ALA A 39 3.39 -33.17 0.79
N LEU A 40 2.70 -32.65 -0.23
CA LEU A 40 2.42 -33.36 -1.48
C LEU A 40 3.64 -33.50 -2.39
N GLY A 41 4.79 -32.94 -2.03
CA GLY A 41 6.03 -32.96 -2.80
C GLY A 41 6.16 -31.82 -3.81
N ASN A 42 5.19 -30.90 -3.85
CA ASN A 42 5.23 -29.80 -4.79
C ASN A 42 6.22 -28.71 -4.35
N ARG A 43 6.89 -28.10 -5.33
CA ARG A 43 7.78 -26.95 -5.08
C ARG A 43 6.98 -25.67 -4.95
N VAL A 44 7.12 -24.98 -3.83
CA VAL A 44 6.52 -23.66 -3.62
C VAL A 44 7.21 -22.64 -4.54
N PRO A 45 6.47 -21.76 -5.24
CA PRO A 45 7.06 -20.71 -6.04
C PRO A 45 8.03 -19.84 -5.23
N SER A 46 9.15 -19.46 -5.83
CA SER A 46 10.17 -18.60 -5.20
C SER A 46 9.71 -17.16 -5.01
N SER A 47 8.74 -16.70 -5.83
CA SER A 47 8.19 -15.36 -5.75
C SER A 47 7.04 -15.29 -4.76
N ALA A 48 7.16 -14.41 -3.77
CA ALA A 48 6.08 -14.08 -2.83
C ALA A 48 4.81 -13.51 -3.50
N ARG A 49 4.89 -13.09 -4.77
CA ARG A 49 3.75 -12.58 -5.54
C ARG A 49 2.88 -13.68 -6.16
N LEU A 50 3.40 -14.91 -6.25
CA LEU A 50 2.66 -16.02 -6.84
C LEU A 50 1.89 -16.76 -5.75
N ARG A 51 0.56 -16.82 -5.91
CA ARG A 51 -0.31 -17.60 -5.02
C ARG A 51 0.00 -19.09 -5.17
N ILE A 52 -0.04 -19.82 -4.06
CA ILE A 52 0.14 -21.28 -4.09
C ILE A 52 -1.07 -21.91 -4.79
N PRO A 53 -0.86 -22.66 -5.88
CA PRO A 53 -1.93 -23.25 -6.68
C PRO A 53 -2.43 -24.55 -6.05
N LEU A 54 -2.75 -24.54 -4.74
CA LEU A 54 -3.35 -25.69 -4.08
C LEU A 54 -4.83 -25.78 -4.48
N THR A 55 -5.17 -26.84 -5.21
CA THR A 55 -6.51 -27.14 -5.74
C THR A 55 -7.32 -28.03 -4.79
N ASP A 56 -8.61 -28.18 -5.07
CA ASP A 56 -9.47 -29.11 -4.33
C ASP A 56 -9.03 -30.57 -4.50
N ALA A 57 -8.50 -30.92 -5.68
CA ALA A 57 -7.94 -32.24 -5.96
C ALA A 57 -6.68 -32.52 -5.11
N ASP A 58 -5.81 -31.51 -4.93
CA ASP A 58 -4.65 -31.62 -4.05
C ASP A 58 -5.05 -31.82 -2.59
N LEU A 59 -6.08 -31.09 -2.13
CA LEU A 59 -6.63 -31.24 -0.78
C LEU A 59 -7.22 -32.63 -0.57
N ALA A 60 -7.96 -33.15 -1.55
CA ALA A 60 -8.49 -34.52 -1.49
C ALA A 60 -7.36 -35.57 -1.44
N ALA A 61 -6.33 -35.42 -2.26
CA ALA A 61 -5.15 -36.29 -2.24
C ALA A 61 -4.40 -36.22 -0.91
N PHE A 62 -4.28 -35.03 -0.32
CA PHE A 62 -3.66 -34.86 0.98
C PHE A 62 -4.47 -35.52 2.10
N ARG A 63 -5.80 -35.39 2.09
CA ARG A 63 -6.69 -36.06 3.05
C ARG A 63 -6.55 -37.58 2.99
N ALA A 64 -6.56 -38.16 1.80
CA ALA A 64 -6.34 -39.60 1.63
C ALA A 64 -4.96 -40.04 2.18
N ARG A 65 -3.91 -39.26 1.89
CA ARG A 65 -2.57 -39.53 2.44
C ARG A 65 -2.55 -39.50 3.97
N VAL A 66 -3.28 -38.59 4.62
CA VAL A 66 -3.33 -38.48 6.08
C VAL A 66 -3.88 -39.76 6.73
N GLU A 67 -4.84 -40.43 6.08
CA GLU A 67 -5.45 -41.67 6.56
C GLU A 67 -4.46 -42.85 6.52
N ASP A 68 -3.61 -42.89 5.49
CA ASP A 68 -2.67 -44.00 5.25
C ASP A 68 -1.27 -43.79 5.86
N ASP A 69 -0.92 -42.58 6.28
CA ASP A 69 0.45 -42.23 6.66
C ASP A 69 0.81 -42.64 8.10
N GLN A 70 1.50 -43.77 8.22
CA GLN A 70 1.97 -44.28 9.51
C GLN A 70 3.21 -43.56 10.06
N VAL A 71 3.96 -42.82 9.23
CA VAL A 71 5.28 -42.25 9.60
C VAL A 71 5.17 -40.77 9.94
N PHE A 72 4.43 -39.99 9.14
CA PHE A 72 4.21 -38.56 9.34
C PHE A 72 2.76 -38.21 9.67
N GLY A 73 1.89 -39.20 9.88
CA GLY A 73 0.46 -39.02 10.11
C GLY A 73 0.09 -38.02 11.21
N TYR A 74 0.88 -37.90 12.28
CA TYR A 74 0.67 -36.85 13.30
C TYR A 74 0.82 -35.44 12.72
N ASN A 75 1.91 -35.17 11.99
CA ASN A 75 2.15 -33.85 11.39
C ASN A 75 1.13 -33.54 10.30
N HIS A 76 0.77 -34.51 9.47
CA HIS A 76 -0.22 -34.32 8.40
C HIS A 76 -1.63 -34.08 8.95
N ARG A 77 -2.06 -34.80 10.00
CA ARG A 77 -3.32 -34.52 10.71
C ARG A 77 -3.35 -33.10 11.27
N ARG A 78 -2.28 -32.67 11.95
CA ARG A 78 -2.17 -31.32 12.50
C ARG A 78 -2.27 -30.23 11.42
N LEU A 79 -1.67 -30.45 10.25
CA LEU A 79 -1.78 -29.53 9.12
C LEU A 79 -3.22 -29.43 8.60
N LEU A 80 -3.90 -30.58 8.46
CA LEU A 80 -5.28 -30.63 8.02
C LEU A 80 -6.22 -29.97 9.04
N GLU A 81 -6.07 -30.28 10.32
CA GLU A 81 -6.83 -29.63 11.40
C GLU A 81 -6.63 -28.11 11.41
N SER A 82 -5.40 -27.65 11.20
CA SER A 82 -5.09 -26.22 11.11
C SER A 82 -5.74 -25.57 9.89
N PHE A 83 -5.76 -26.26 8.75
CA PHE A 83 -6.45 -25.82 7.54
C PHE A 83 -7.97 -25.73 7.75
N ASP A 84 -8.59 -26.79 8.25
CA ASP A 84 -10.04 -26.86 8.48
C ASP A 84 -10.48 -25.83 9.53
N LYS A 85 -9.71 -25.66 10.61
CA LYS A 85 -9.95 -24.62 11.63
C LYS A 85 -9.90 -23.22 11.05
N ALA A 86 -8.90 -22.91 10.21
CA ALA A 86 -8.79 -21.58 9.60
C ALA A 86 -9.92 -21.32 8.60
N THR A 87 -10.29 -22.32 7.79
CA THR A 87 -11.43 -22.24 6.87
C THR A 87 -12.75 -22.02 7.62
N ALA A 88 -13.01 -22.79 8.68
CA ALA A 88 -14.20 -22.64 9.50
C ALA A 88 -14.24 -21.28 10.20
N ALA A 89 -13.10 -20.77 10.68
CA ALA A 89 -13.01 -19.44 11.27
C ALA A 89 -13.38 -18.34 10.26
N LEU A 90 -12.91 -18.42 9.02
CA LEU A 90 -13.28 -17.46 7.97
C LEU A 90 -14.77 -17.51 7.64
N ALA A 91 -15.36 -18.70 7.56
CA ALA A 91 -16.79 -18.85 7.33
C ALA A 91 -17.62 -18.27 8.50
N GLY A 92 -17.19 -18.50 9.74
CA GLY A 92 -17.82 -17.92 10.93
C GLY A 92 -17.74 -16.39 10.96
N ILE A 93 -16.56 -15.84 10.67
CA ILE A 93 -16.35 -14.38 10.59
C ILE A 93 -17.24 -13.77 9.51
N ALA A 94 -17.30 -14.37 8.31
CA ALA A 94 -18.16 -13.87 7.24
C ALA A 94 -19.65 -13.88 7.64
N ALA A 95 -20.09 -14.89 8.40
CA ALA A 95 -21.46 -14.94 8.93
C ALA A 95 -21.72 -13.86 10.01
N GLU A 96 -20.73 -13.53 10.83
CA GLU A 96 -20.79 -12.43 11.80
C GLU A 96 -20.80 -11.05 11.12
N GLU A 97 -20.03 -10.86 10.05
CA GLU A 97 -19.94 -9.62 9.29
C GLU A 97 -21.20 -9.31 8.46
N ALA A 98 -21.86 -10.35 7.94
CA ALA A 98 -23.02 -10.23 7.06
C ALA A 98 -24.13 -9.28 7.59
N PRO A 99 -24.66 -9.43 8.82
CA PRO A 99 -25.67 -8.51 9.35
C PRO A 99 -25.15 -7.08 9.55
N LEU A 100 -23.87 -6.89 9.89
CA LEU A 100 -23.26 -5.57 10.07
C LEU A 100 -23.14 -4.82 8.73
N HIS A 101 -22.75 -5.52 7.66
CA HIS A 101 -22.74 -4.97 6.31
C HIS A 101 -24.14 -4.73 5.75
N ALA A 102 -25.11 -5.60 6.06
CA ALA A 102 -26.51 -5.40 5.66
C ALA A 102 -27.07 -4.12 6.30
N GLU A 103 -26.75 -3.85 7.57
CA GLU A 103 -27.18 -2.63 8.23
C GLU A 103 -26.53 -1.39 7.64
N TYR A 104 -25.24 -1.44 7.32
CA TYR A 104 -24.57 -0.36 6.58
C TYR A 104 -25.22 -0.10 5.21
N ALA A 105 -25.57 -1.15 4.48
CA ALA A 105 -26.26 -1.02 3.19
C ALA A 105 -27.66 -0.41 3.34
N ARG A 106 -28.36 -0.71 4.45
CA ARG A 106 -29.68 -0.15 4.77
C ARG A 106 -29.60 1.34 5.13
N ARG A 107 -28.60 1.72 5.92
CA ARG A 107 -28.39 3.10 6.37
C ARG A 107 -26.90 3.46 6.26
N PRO A 108 -26.43 3.96 5.11
CA PRO A 108 -25.00 4.23 4.92
C PRO A 108 -24.53 5.38 5.82
N TRP A 109 -23.30 5.26 6.33
CA TRP A 109 -22.58 6.31 7.05
C TRP A 109 -21.15 6.48 6.50
N SER A 110 -20.47 7.55 6.91
CA SER A 110 -19.06 7.77 6.59
C SER A 110 -18.16 6.80 7.35
N ARG A 111 -17.24 6.16 6.65
CA ARG A 111 -16.26 5.23 7.21
C ARG A 111 -14.85 5.76 7.05
N PHE A 112 -13.96 5.39 7.95
CA PHE A 112 -12.60 5.92 7.99
C PHE A 112 -11.61 4.77 8.12
N PHE A 113 -10.63 4.74 7.21
CA PHE A 113 -9.62 3.69 7.14
C PHE A 113 -8.22 4.31 7.10
N LEU A 114 -7.42 4.01 8.10
CA LEU A 114 -6.01 4.39 8.17
C LEU A 114 -5.17 3.41 7.36
N VAL A 115 -4.35 3.90 6.44
CA VAL A 115 -3.34 3.08 5.75
C VAL A 115 -1.97 3.22 6.39
N GLN A 116 -1.15 2.18 6.23
CA GLN A 116 0.26 2.25 6.61
C GLN A 116 0.96 3.39 5.86
N GLY A 117 1.46 4.39 6.59
CA GLY A 117 1.97 5.65 6.04
C GLY A 117 1.17 6.88 6.46
N GLY A 118 0.06 6.69 7.20
CA GLY A 118 -0.62 7.77 7.91
C GLY A 118 -1.74 8.45 7.14
N HIS A 119 -2.23 7.90 6.03
CA HIS A 119 -3.32 8.51 5.26
C HIS A 119 -4.68 7.91 5.65
N ILE A 120 -5.71 8.74 5.77
CA ILE A 120 -7.06 8.29 6.12
C ILE A 120 -7.96 8.35 4.87
N HIS A 121 -8.61 7.23 4.57
CA HIS A 121 -9.48 7.05 3.41
C HIS A 121 -10.95 6.85 3.81
N SER A 122 -11.87 7.20 2.92
CA SER A 122 -13.30 6.90 3.07
C SER A 122 -13.68 5.48 2.61
N SER A 123 -12.78 4.81 1.89
CA SER A 123 -12.97 3.48 1.33
C SER A 123 -11.65 2.75 1.15
N MET A 124 -11.66 1.42 1.35
CA MET A 124 -10.53 0.55 1.02
C MET A 124 -10.30 0.38 -0.49
N HIS A 125 -11.21 0.89 -1.32
CA HIS A 125 -11.16 0.84 -2.79
C HIS A 125 -10.76 2.15 -3.46
N CYS A 126 -10.22 3.11 -2.71
CA CYS A 126 -9.74 4.37 -3.30
C CYS A 126 -8.71 4.09 -4.40
N SER A 127 -8.78 4.83 -5.51
CA SER A 127 -7.86 4.72 -6.66
C SER A 127 -6.40 5.00 -6.30
N THR A 128 -6.16 5.70 -5.20
CA THR A 128 -4.81 5.97 -4.69
C THR A 128 -4.22 4.78 -3.92
N CYS A 129 -5.04 3.85 -3.46
CA CYS A 129 -4.66 2.64 -2.73
C CYS A 129 -4.39 1.47 -3.69
N ASN A 130 -3.77 0.41 -3.19
CA ASN A 130 -3.54 -0.84 -3.90
C ASN A 130 -2.73 -0.72 -5.22
N ARG A 131 -1.96 0.36 -5.38
CA ARG A 131 -1.18 0.62 -6.61
C ARG A 131 -0.07 -0.42 -6.82
N ASN A 132 0.24 -0.71 -8.08
CA ASN A 132 1.28 -1.65 -8.50
C ASN A 132 1.08 -3.09 -8.00
N GLY A 133 -0.18 -3.50 -7.79
CA GLY A 133 -0.53 -4.87 -7.39
C GLY A 133 -0.11 -5.23 -5.95
N LYS A 134 0.22 -4.23 -5.12
CA LYS A 134 0.45 -4.43 -3.68
C LYS A 134 -0.82 -4.09 -2.93
N LEU A 135 -1.37 -5.05 -2.20
CA LEU A 135 -2.51 -4.81 -1.32
C LEU A 135 -2.08 -3.82 -0.22
N THR A 136 -2.82 -2.72 -0.08
CA THR A 136 -2.64 -1.76 1.00
C THR A 136 -3.21 -2.34 2.28
N ALA A 137 -2.42 -2.32 3.36
CA ALA A 137 -2.92 -2.68 4.68
C ALA A 137 -3.71 -1.51 5.27
N PHE A 138 -4.94 -1.79 5.68
CA PHE A 138 -5.84 -0.84 6.33
C PHE A 138 -6.05 -1.19 7.80
N ALA A 139 -6.28 -0.17 8.61
CA ALA A 139 -6.88 -0.26 9.94
C ALA A 139 -8.16 0.58 9.93
N TRP A 140 -9.21 0.10 10.59
CA TRP A 140 -10.44 0.87 10.77
C TRP A 140 -10.21 1.97 11.82
N LEU A 141 -10.94 3.09 11.68
CA LEU A 141 -11.03 4.16 12.69
C LEU A 141 -12.50 4.33 13.12
N PRO A 142 -13.06 3.39 13.91
CA PRO A 142 -14.49 3.38 14.26
C PRO A 142 -14.96 4.65 14.98
N GLU A 143 -14.08 5.30 15.74
CA GLU A 143 -14.33 6.53 16.48
C GLU A 143 -14.71 7.72 15.59
N LEU A 144 -14.39 7.66 14.29
CA LEU A 144 -14.76 8.67 13.31
C LEU A 144 -16.06 8.33 12.57
N SER A 145 -16.60 7.13 12.76
CA SER A 145 -17.72 6.62 11.95
C SER A 145 -18.97 7.48 12.11
N GLY A 146 -19.54 7.91 11.00
CA GLY A 146 -20.72 8.79 10.99
C GLY A 146 -20.42 10.29 11.12
N GLN A 147 -19.16 10.71 11.29
CA GLN A 147 -18.79 12.12 11.21
C GLN A 147 -18.96 12.68 9.80
N THR A 148 -19.35 13.94 9.70
CA THR A 148 -19.36 14.67 8.42
C THR A 148 -17.95 14.94 7.91
N GLU A 149 -17.81 15.23 6.61
CA GLU A 149 -16.50 15.61 6.04
C GLU A 149 -15.90 16.83 6.75
N ALA A 150 -16.72 17.84 7.07
CA ALA A 150 -16.26 19.05 7.75
C ALA A 150 -15.70 18.74 9.16
N GLU A 151 -16.37 17.89 9.93
CA GLU A 151 -15.89 17.45 11.25
C GLU A 151 -14.60 16.64 11.12
N ALA A 152 -14.54 15.71 10.16
CA ALA A 152 -13.35 14.91 9.92
C ALA A 152 -12.15 15.78 9.50
N VAL A 153 -12.35 16.76 8.61
CA VAL A 153 -11.30 17.69 8.17
C VAL A 153 -10.85 18.59 9.30
N ALA A 154 -11.76 19.05 10.16
CA ALA A 154 -11.40 19.82 11.35
C ALA A 154 -10.55 19.00 12.33
N ALA A 155 -10.86 17.71 12.50
CA ALA A 155 -10.16 16.83 13.43
C ALA A 155 -8.81 16.29 12.89
N GLN A 156 -8.77 15.89 11.62
CA GLN A 156 -7.65 15.14 11.03
C GLN A 156 -6.83 15.96 10.03
N GLY A 157 -7.39 17.04 9.48
CA GLY A 157 -6.70 17.94 8.56
C GLY A 157 -6.10 17.23 7.35
N ALA A 158 -4.81 17.49 7.11
CA ALA A 158 -4.09 17.02 5.93
C ALA A 158 -3.81 15.50 5.91
N VAL A 159 -4.07 14.81 7.03
CA VAL A 159 -3.96 13.35 7.16
C VAL A 159 -5.05 12.65 6.34
N LEU A 160 -6.11 13.34 5.93
CA LEU A 160 -7.16 12.80 5.08
C LEU A 160 -6.73 12.74 3.61
N CYS A 161 -7.24 11.72 2.91
CA CYS A 161 -7.07 11.58 1.48
C CYS A 161 -7.88 12.62 0.71
N THR A 162 -7.20 13.52 0.00
CA THR A 162 -7.83 14.55 -0.84
C THR A 162 -8.64 13.98 -2.00
N THR A 163 -8.42 12.71 -2.38
CA THR A 163 -9.31 11.99 -3.31
C THR A 163 -10.60 11.53 -2.63
N CYS A 164 -10.55 11.19 -1.35
CA CYS A 164 -11.72 10.77 -0.56
C CYS A 164 -12.47 11.94 0.07
N TYR A 165 -11.75 13.02 0.42
CA TYR A 165 -12.20 14.19 1.17
C TYR A 165 -11.65 15.43 0.45
N PRO A 166 -12.34 15.95 -0.57
CA PRO A 166 -11.85 17.04 -1.41
C PRO A 166 -11.55 18.34 -0.65
N SER A 167 -12.18 18.55 0.51
CA SER A 167 -11.92 19.72 1.37
C SER A 167 -10.70 19.57 2.29
N ALA A 168 -10.04 18.41 2.31
CA ALA A 168 -8.84 18.20 3.12
C ALA A 168 -7.65 19.05 2.62
N PRO A 169 -6.85 19.65 3.52
CA PRO A 169 -5.66 20.43 3.13
C PRO A 169 -4.61 19.61 2.39
N LEU A 170 -3.98 20.21 1.37
CA LEU A 170 -2.92 19.59 0.57
C LEU A 170 -1.53 19.55 1.23
N SER A 171 -1.38 20.13 2.43
CA SER A 171 -0.08 20.30 3.10
C SER A 171 0.64 19.00 3.48
N TRP A 172 -0.04 17.86 3.37
CA TRP A 172 0.55 16.52 3.50
C TRP A 172 1.01 15.95 2.15
N THR A 173 0.29 16.26 1.08
CA THR A 173 0.56 15.72 -0.26
C THR A 173 1.60 16.52 -1.04
N ASP A 174 1.84 17.77 -0.67
CA ASP A 174 2.74 18.69 -1.36
C ASP A 174 4.23 18.52 -0.98
N PHE A 175 4.61 17.44 -0.29
CA PHE A 175 6.00 17.21 0.11
C PHE A 175 6.96 17.20 -1.10
N TYR A 176 6.59 16.53 -2.19
CA TYR A 176 7.45 16.43 -3.37
C TYR A 176 7.53 17.75 -4.12
N GLU A 177 6.43 18.48 -4.18
CA GLU A 177 6.33 19.82 -4.75
C GLU A 177 7.20 20.80 -3.94
N ARG A 178 7.07 20.82 -2.61
CA ARG A 178 7.91 21.63 -1.71
C ARG A 178 9.38 21.23 -1.76
N GLU A 179 9.69 19.94 -1.84
CA GLU A 179 11.06 19.44 -2.07
C GLU A 179 11.62 19.92 -3.42
N ALA A 180 10.79 19.88 -4.46
CA ALA A 180 11.16 20.33 -5.80
C ALA A 180 11.39 21.85 -5.82
N GLU A 181 10.54 22.63 -5.16
CA GLU A 181 10.68 24.07 -4.97
C GLU A 181 11.94 24.41 -4.15
N ARG A 182 12.18 23.73 -3.02
CA ARG A 182 13.39 23.93 -2.22
C ARG A 182 14.65 23.60 -3.01
N LYS A 183 14.67 22.46 -3.71
CA LYS A 183 15.79 22.08 -4.58
C LYS A 183 15.97 23.07 -5.73
N ALA A 184 14.87 23.56 -6.32
CA ALA A 184 14.91 24.57 -7.36
C ALA A 184 15.51 25.89 -6.85
N ALA A 185 15.17 26.30 -5.62
CA ALA A 185 15.74 27.48 -4.97
C ALA A 185 17.25 27.34 -4.67
N GLU A 186 17.77 26.12 -4.48
CA GLU A 186 19.20 25.86 -4.32
C GLU A 186 19.99 25.87 -5.64
N TYR A 187 19.30 25.73 -6.79
CA TYR A 187 19.97 25.68 -8.08
C TYR A 187 20.33 27.07 -8.58
N CYS A 188 21.44 27.13 -9.31
CA CYS A 188 21.83 28.34 -10.02
C CYS A 188 20.75 28.72 -11.05
N THR A 189 20.47 30.01 -11.19
CA THR A 189 19.53 30.58 -12.17
C THR A 189 19.85 30.20 -13.63
N GLY A 190 21.12 29.88 -13.93
CA GLY A 190 21.55 29.34 -15.23
C GLY A 190 21.23 27.85 -15.45
N SER A 191 20.70 27.15 -14.45
CA SER A 191 20.25 25.77 -14.61
C SER A 191 19.10 25.68 -15.60
N GLY A 192 19.18 24.79 -16.58
CA GLY A 192 18.15 24.68 -17.62
C GLY A 192 18.25 25.71 -18.74
N THR A 193 19.24 26.61 -18.72
CA THR A 193 19.51 27.56 -19.81
C THR A 193 20.69 27.11 -20.67
N THR A 194 21.02 27.88 -21.71
CA THR A 194 22.21 27.69 -22.56
C THR A 194 23.26 28.79 -22.35
N ASP A 195 23.21 29.48 -21.20
CA ASP A 195 24.05 30.63 -20.90
C ASP A 195 25.43 30.20 -20.37
N TRP A 196 26.20 29.58 -21.26
CA TRP A 196 27.56 29.17 -20.95
C TRP A 196 28.49 30.38 -20.97
N LYS A 197 29.45 30.41 -20.04
CA LYS A 197 30.51 31.41 -20.02
C LYS A 197 31.23 31.40 -21.38
N ASP A 198 31.39 32.58 -21.97
CA ASP A 198 32.01 32.81 -23.28
C ASP A 198 31.31 32.08 -24.45
N GLY A 199 30.08 31.57 -24.25
CA GLY A 199 29.32 30.82 -25.25
C GLY A 199 29.89 29.43 -25.56
N GLN A 200 30.87 28.95 -24.77
CA GLN A 200 31.61 27.72 -25.07
C GLN A 200 31.09 26.53 -24.26
N VAL A 201 30.79 25.44 -24.96
CA VAL A 201 30.47 24.14 -24.38
C VAL A 201 31.50 23.14 -24.85
N ARG A 202 32.17 22.47 -23.92
CA ARG A 202 33.05 21.36 -24.24
C ARG A 202 32.19 20.17 -24.64
N THR A 203 32.46 19.60 -25.81
CA THR A 203 31.85 18.36 -26.28
C THR A 203 32.93 17.31 -26.51
N GLY A 204 32.92 16.20 -25.77
CA GLY A 204 33.98 15.19 -25.86
C GLY A 204 33.59 13.85 -25.24
N PHE A 205 33.99 12.75 -25.89
CA PHE A 205 33.61 11.38 -25.53
C PHE A 205 34.19 10.93 -24.18
N MET A 206 35.43 11.30 -23.86
CA MET A 206 36.12 10.86 -22.62
C MET A 206 36.09 11.88 -21.47
N SER A 207 35.74 13.14 -21.74
CA SER A 207 35.89 14.23 -20.77
C SER A 207 34.58 14.81 -20.22
N GLY A 208 33.45 14.22 -20.62
CA GLY A 208 32.11 14.76 -20.35
C GLY A 208 31.76 15.96 -21.23
N ASN A 209 30.47 16.13 -21.48
CA ASN A 209 29.93 17.31 -22.14
C ASN A 209 29.51 18.35 -21.08
N GLY A 210 30.04 19.57 -21.16
CA GLY A 210 29.78 20.60 -20.16
C GLY A 210 30.68 21.83 -20.32
N GLY A 211 30.56 22.78 -19.41
CA GLY A 211 31.26 24.05 -19.44
C GLY A 211 31.05 24.82 -18.15
N TYR A 212 31.51 26.07 -18.11
CA TYR A 212 31.28 26.95 -16.96
C TYR A 212 29.99 27.76 -17.17
N CYS A 213 29.17 27.85 -16.14
CA CYS A 213 27.92 28.63 -16.15
C CYS A 213 28.23 30.13 -16.13
N ALA A 214 27.60 30.93 -16.99
CA ALA A 214 27.79 32.39 -17.00
C ALA A 214 27.21 33.08 -15.75
N HIS A 215 26.24 32.46 -15.08
CA HIS A 215 25.55 33.02 -13.93
C HIS A 215 26.29 32.84 -12.61
N CYS A 216 26.94 31.69 -12.41
CA CYS A 216 27.63 31.38 -11.14
C CYS A 216 29.10 31.03 -11.28
N GLY A 217 29.65 30.93 -12.50
CA GLY A 217 31.04 30.53 -12.74
C GLY A 217 31.35 29.06 -12.43
N GLY A 218 30.42 28.29 -11.89
CA GLY A 218 30.58 26.86 -11.60
C GLY A 218 30.57 26.00 -12.86
N TRP A 219 31.21 24.83 -12.80
CA TRP A 219 31.15 23.86 -13.89
C TRP A 219 29.78 23.14 -13.89
N ALA A 220 29.14 23.04 -15.06
CA ALA A 220 27.90 22.30 -15.27
C ALA A 220 27.98 21.39 -16.50
N GLY A 221 27.31 20.24 -16.43
CA GLY A 221 27.22 19.31 -17.56
C GLY A 221 26.04 19.65 -18.47
N THR A 222 26.07 19.21 -19.73
CA THR A 222 24.90 19.32 -20.62
C THR A 222 23.87 18.23 -20.31
N THR A 223 22.58 18.51 -20.50
CA THR A 223 21.48 17.54 -20.27
C THR A 223 21.65 16.28 -21.13
N SER A 224 22.00 16.44 -22.40
CA SER A 224 22.33 15.34 -23.31
C SER A 224 23.46 15.73 -24.26
N ARG A 225 23.87 14.81 -25.17
CA ARG A 225 24.82 15.11 -26.24
C ARG A 225 24.24 16.06 -27.30
N SER A 226 22.93 15.99 -27.52
CA SER A 226 22.22 16.78 -28.54
C SER A 226 21.67 18.11 -28.01
N SER A 227 21.48 18.24 -26.70
CA SER A 227 21.02 19.47 -26.06
C SER A 227 22.17 20.15 -25.32
N LYS A 228 22.43 21.41 -25.67
CA LYS A 228 23.38 22.28 -24.96
C LYS A 228 22.80 22.88 -23.66
N THR A 229 21.59 22.47 -23.25
CA THR A 229 20.99 22.94 -22.00
C THR A 229 21.80 22.46 -20.80
N MET A 230 22.13 23.38 -19.88
CA MET A 230 22.81 23.09 -18.62
C MET A 230 21.96 22.17 -17.73
N ARG A 231 22.59 21.15 -17.13
CA ARG A 231 21.99 20.36 -16.04
C ARG A 231 21.81 21.24 -14.79
N LYS A 232 20.85 20.84 -13.96
CA LYS A 232 20.65 21.43 -12.62
C LYS A 232 21.95 21.34 -11.83
N HIS A 233 22.46 22.49 -11.37
CA HIS A 233 23.70 22.59 -10.61
C HIS A 233 23.57 23.67 -9.52
N LYS A 234 24.34 23.53 -8.45
CA LYS A 234 24.42 24.54 -7.38
C LYS A 234 25.38 25.66 -7.81
N PRO A 235 25.17 26.91 -7.35
CA PRO A 235 26.13 27.98 -7.58
C PRO A 235 27.50 27.60 -7.01
N ALA A 236 28.59 28.08 -7.64
CA ALA A 236 29.92 27.90 -7.10
C ALA A 236 29.98 28.50 -5.69
N LYS A 237 30.57 27.77 -4.73
CA LYS A 237 30.85 28.34 -3.42
C LYS A 237 31.85 29.49 -3.61
N ALA A 238 31.52 30.66 -3.07
CA ALA A 238 32.44 31.79 -2.98
C ALA A 238 33.66 31.43 -2.13
#